data_AF-A0AAW4XZ95-F1
#
_entry.id   AF-A0AAW4XZ95-F1
#
_cell.length_a   1.000
_cell.length_b   1.000
_cell.length_c   1.000
_cell.angle_alpha   90.00
_cell.angle_beta   90.00
_cell.angle_gamma   90.00
#
_symmetry.space_group_name_H-M   'P 1'
#
loop_
_entity.id
_entity.type
_entity.pdbx_description
1 polymer ?
#
loop_
_entity_poly.entity_id
_entity_poly.type
_entity_poly.pdbx_seq_one_letter_code
_entity_poly.pdbx_strand_id
1 'polypeptide(L)'
;MACPRHYRLGSGTALVLLAGILTPAAHAAELVVNGGFEQNAGAGSMGFSGWQAMSQLGSQGGFYAQQGSQSALTPVAVAAPPQGVFAAMSDQPGPGAHALYQDIAIPSGKSATLSVQVYLQNAAAPSAAPATLDFLTVPNQQARIDIMDPAAPWNDVGAGVLANVFQWSGGATSGGYQSIQRDVTAYAGRTIRLRLAEVDNRQSLFFGVDAVSVISSDVTPPASVGADRQGNTVTLTFPPVASTPTETVTGYQAQCVPAGGGDTITATGTQSPIAVSGLVPGVAYTCTVAAQTSVGSGPGSPPVTVPGSPAAAAAPIPAWSLLSTLLASFLVLGGVGLGARRRAVRVLRR
;
A
#
# COMPACT_ATOMS: atom_id res chain seq x y z
N MET A 1 -52.57 7.12 81.88
CA MET A 1 -52.67 7.99 80.69
C MET A 1 -51.38 7.87 79.89
N ALA A 2 -51.48 7.43 78.63
CA ALA A 2 -50.58 7.57 77.46
C ALA A 2 -49.05 7.62 77.68
N CYS A 3 -48.16 6.99 76.92
CA CYS A 3 -48.14 6.06 75.78
C CYS A 3 -46.63 5.76 75.57
N PRO A 4 -46.16 4.51 75.42
CA PRO A 4 -44.74 4.23 75.25
C PRO A 4 -44.31 4.43 73.77
N ARG A 5 -43.23 5.18 73.54
CA ARG A 5 -42.59 5.33 72.22
C ARG A 5 -41.85 4.06 71.84
N HIS A 6 -42.34 3.38 70.82
CA HIS A 6 -41.64 2.32 70.10
C HIS A 6 -40.48 2.92 69.27
N TYR A 7 -39.24 2.49 69.52
CA TYR A 7 -38.14 2.61 68.55
C TYR A 7 -38.12 1.34 67.70
N ARG A 8 -38.45 1.46 66.41
CA ARG A 8 -38.25 0.39 65.42
C ARG A 8 -36.77 0.36 65.01
N LEU A 9 -36.10 -0.76 65.23
CA LEU A 9 -34.86 -1.11 64.54
C LEU A 9 -35.19 -1.33 63.05
N GLY A 10 -34.63 -0.51 62.18
CA GLY A 10 -34.65 -0.75 60.73
C GLY A 10 -33.50 -1.69 60.35
N SER A 11 -33.81 -2.94 60.05
CA SER A 11 -32.89 -3.88 59.41
C SER A 11 -32.76 -3.52 57.93
N GLY A 12 -31.67 -2.83 57.57
CA GLY A 12 -31.29 -2.61 56.17
C GLY A 12 -30.55 -3.82 55.62
N THR A 13 -31.25 -4.67 54.86
CA THR A 13 -30.64 -5.70 54.01
C THR A 13 -29.90 -5.02 52.85
N ALA A 14 -28.57 -5.09 52.86
CA ALA A 14 -27.73 -4.64 51.75
C ALA A 14 -27.79 -5.68 50.62
N LEU A 15 -28.49 -5.34 49.53
CA LEU A 15 -28.49 -6.10 48.28
C LEU A 15 -27.22 -5.75 47.50
N VAL A 16 -26.23 -6.65 47.50
CA VAL A 16 -25.03 -6.51 46.65
C VAL A 16 -25.43 -6.88 45.22
N LEU A 17 -25.68 -5.87 44.39
CA LEU A 17 -25.79 -6.01 42.94
C LEU A 17 -24.38 -6.22 42.36
N LEU A 18 -24.03 -7.45 41.99
CA LEU A 18 -22.93 -7.70 41.05
C LEU A 18 -23.35 -7.15 39.69
N ALA A 19 -22.98 -5.91 39.40
CA ALA A 19 -23.01 -5.39 38.03
C ALA A 19 -21.86 -6.03 37.26
N GLY A 20 -22.11 -7.17 36.63
CA GLY A 20 -21.22 -7.71 35.61
C GLY A 20 -21.14 -6.70 34.47
N ILE A 21 -19.97 -6.09 34.27
CA ILE A 21 -19.70 -5.27 33.10
C ILE A 21 -19.66 -6.25 31.92
N LEU A 22 -20.79 -6.46 31.25
CA LEU A 22 -20.81 -7.03 29.91
C LEU A 22 -20.21 -5.97 28.99
N THR A 23 -18.88 -6.00 28.84
CA THR A 23 -18.25 -5.36 27.69
C THR A 23 -18.85 -6.05 26.45
N PRO A 24 -19.53 -5.34 25.55
CA PRO A 24 -19.97 -5.95 24.29
C PRO A 24 -18.72 -6.54 23.63
N ALA A 25 -18.81 -7.80 23.21
CA ALA A 25 -17.75 -8.40 22.41
C ALA A 25 -17.52 -7.45 21.22
N ALA A 26 -16.29 -6.96 21.06
CA ALA A 26 -15.95 -6.22 19.86
C ALA A 26 -16.34 -7.09 18.67
N HIS A 27 -17.03 -6.56 17.67
CA HIS A 27 -17.33 -7.27 16.42
C HIS A 27 -16.17 -7.05 15.44
N ALA A 28 -16.01 -7.94 14.45
CA ALA A 28 -15.13 -7.71 13.32
C ALA A 28 -15.52 -6.39 12.63
N ALA A 29 -14.55 -5.52 12.35
CA ALA A 29 -14.82 -4.14 11.92
C ALA A 29 -13.59 -3.47 11.30
N GLU A 30 -13.85 -2.49 10.43
CA GLU A 30 -12.90 -1.44 10.07
C GLU A 30 -12.58 -0.57 11.30
N LEU A 31 -11.30 -0.38 11.56
CA LEU A 31 -10.80 0.36 12.72
C LEU A 31 -10.24 1.74 12.35
N VAL A 32 -9.95 2.00 11.07
CA VAL A 32 -9.44 3.27 10.58
C VAL A 32 -10.60 4.22 10.27
N VAL A 33 -10.58 5.39 10.88
CA VAL A 33 -11.46 6.49 10.51
C VAL A 33 -10.89 7.20 9.28
N ASN A 34 -11.73 7.39 8.25
CA ASN A 34 -11.39 8.18 7.07
C ASN A 34 -10.09 7.73 6.37
N GLY A 35 -9.92 6.42 6.21
CA GLY A 35 -8.70 5.86 5.60
C GLY A 35 -8.57 6.08 4.10
N GLY A 36 -9.67 6.41 3.42
CA GLY A 36 -9.68 6.90 2.03
C GLY A 36 -9.64 8.43 1.93
N PHE A 37 -9.43 9.15 3.03
CA PHE A 37 -9.25 10.61 3.06
C PHE A 37 -10.37 11.49 2.50
N GLU A 38 -11.53 10.94 2.15
CA GLU A 38 -12.69 11.64 1.59
C GLU A 38 -13.33 12.68 2.52
N GLN A 39 -13.17 12.54 3.84
CA GLN A 39 -13.66 13.51 4.82
C GLN A 39 -12.61 14.59 5.05
N ASN A 40 -12.59 15.57 4.15
CA ASN A 40 -11.68 16.71 4.14
C ASN A 40 -12.44 18.01 3.78
N ALA A 41 -11.74 19.15 3.69
CA ALA A 41 -12.35 20.46 3.37
C ALA A 41 -12.28 20.83 1.87
N GLY A 42 -12.13 19.83 0.99
CA GLY A 42 -11.98 19.97 -0.46
C GLY A 42 -10.53 19.82 -0.94
N ALA A 43 -10.36 19.84 -2.26
CA ALA A 43 -9.05 19.73 -2.91
C ALA A 43 -8.07 20.80 -2.40
N GLY A 44 -6.86 20.37 -2.04
CA GLY A 44 -5.82 21.24 -1.49
C GLY A 44 -6.03 21.67 -0.03
N SER A 45 -6.99 21.08 0.68
CA SER A 45 -7.07 21.24 2.14
C SER A 45 -6.08 20.33 2.86
N MET A 46 -5.63 20.72 4.06
CA MET A 46 -4.66 19.96 4.88
C MET A 46 -5.31 19.21 6.05
N GLY A 47 -6.65 19.28 6.16
CA GLY A 47 -7.40 18.71 7.27
C GLY A 47 -8.11 17.43 6.86
N PHE A 48 -7.87 16.34 7.60
CA PHE A 48 -8.53 15.06 7.40
C PHE A 48 -9.19 14.63 8.71
N SER A 49 -10.51 14.43 8.69
CA SER A 49 -11.25 13.97 9.87
C SER A 49 -10.65 12.67 10.41
N GLY A 50 -10.44 12.58 11.74
CA GLY A 50 -9.85 11.41 12.39
C GLY A 50 -8.32 11.29 12.32
N TRP A 51 -7.63 12.16 11.58
CA TRP A 51 -6.16 12.15 11.48
C TRP A 51 -5.56 13.39 12.13
N GLN A 52 -4.43 13.18 12.81
CA GLN A 52 -3.64 14.25 13.42
C GLN A 52 -2.49 14.62 12.48
N ALA A 53 -2.39 15.90 12.14
CA ALA A 53 -1.31 16.45 11.32
C ALA A 53 -0.21 17.04 12.21
N MET A 54 1.03 16.65 11.94
CA MET A 54 2.23 17.17 12.59
C MET A 54 3.19 17.72 11.55
N SER A 55 3.96 18.73 11.94
CA SER A 55 5.07 19.24 11.15
C SER A 55 6.16 19.75 12.07
N GLN A 56 7.41 19.58 11.65
CA GLN A 56 8.52 20.25 12.30
C GLN A 56 8.35 21.78 12.17
N LEU A 57 8.76 22.51 13.21
CA LEU A 57 8.70 23.97 13.16
C LEU A 57 9.59 24.49 12.01
N GLY A 58 9.02 25.35 11.17
CA GLY A 58 9.71 25.90 10.00
C GLY A 58 9.58 25.07 8.72
N SER A 59 8.88 23.93 8.75
CA SER A 59 8.55 23.18 7.54
C SER A 59 7.69 24.03 6.59
N GLN A 60 7.90 23.83 5.29
CA GLN A 60 7.05 24.38 4.23
C GLN A 60 6.24 23.26 3.59
N GLY A 61 4.94 23.45 3.37
CA GLY A 61 4.07 22.41 2.78
C GLY A 61 3.42 21.50 3.82
N GLY A 62 3.13 20.26 3.43
CA GLY A 62 2.48 19.26 4.26
C GLY A 62 1.67 18.25 3.45
N PHE A 63 0.80 17.50 4.14
CA PHE A 63 -0.15 16.60 3.47
C PHE A 63 -1.43 17.34 3.08
N TYR A 64 -1.81 17.20 1.81
CA TYR A 64 -2.96 17.84 1.21
C TYR A 64 -3.92 16.80 0.63
N ALA A 65 -5.22 17.14 0.63
CA ALA A 65 -6.25 16.38 -0.07
C ALA A 65 -6.04 16.55 -1.59
N GLN A 66 -5.36 15.58 -2.17
CA GLN A 66 -5.02 15.55 -3.59
C GLN A 66 -6.21 15.00 -4.39
N GLN A 67 -6.54 15.64 -5.51
CA GLN A 67 -7.65 15.26 -6.39
C GLN A 67 -7.18 15.19 -7.85
N GLY A 68 -7.65 14.19 -8.59
CA GLY A 68 -7.31 14.03 -10.01
C GLY A 68 -5.85 13.64 -10.22
N SER A 69 -5.18 14.14 -11.27
CA SER A 69 -3.79 13.75 -11.61
C SER A 69 -2.78 14.89 -11.45
N GLN A 70 -3.02 15.75 -10.48
CA GLN A 70 -2.16 16.90 -10.14
C GLN A 70 -1.93 16.92 -8.63
N SER A 71 -0.72 17.27 -8.21
CA SER A 71 -0.42 17.59 -6.82
C SER A 71 -1.13 18.90 -6.41
N ALA A 72 -1.36 19.08 -5.11
CA ALA A 72 -2.26 20.13 -4.63
C ALA A 72 -1.66 21.55 -4.68
N LEU A 73 -0.36 21.69 -4.47
CA LEU A 73 0.32 22.97 -4.27
C LEU A 73 1.32 23.30 -5.40
N THR A 74 2.09 22.34 -5.88
CA THR A 74 3.16 22.54 -6.89
C THR A 74 2.77 22.17 -8.34
N PRO A 75 1.47 22.18 -8.66
CA PRO A 75 0.78 21.44 -9.74
C PRO A 75 1.63 20.45 -10.57
N VAL A 76 2.22 19.45 -9.93
CA VAL A 76 2.99 18.39 -10.61
C VAL A 76 2.05 17.26 -11.02
N ALA A 77 2.29 16.66 -12.20
CA ALA A 77 1.56 15.47 -12.61
C ALA A 77 1.88 14.29 -11.67
N VAL A 78 0.83 13.69 -11.11
CA VAL A 78 0.90 12.56 -10.16
C VAL A 78 -0.18 11.53 -10.47
N ALA A 79 -0.06 10.34 -9.90
CA ALA A 79 -1.11 9.32 -10.01
C ALA A 79 -2.41 9.80 -9.36
N ALA A 80 -3.55 9.46 -9.97
CA ALA A 80 -4.86 9.75 -9.38
C ALA A 80 -5.14 8.87 -8.15
N PRO A 81 -5.97 9.34 -7.20
CA PRO A 81 -6.39 8.55 -6.05
C PRO A 81 -6.94 7.18 -6.49
N PRO A 82 -6.42 6.07 -5.92
CA PRO A 82 -6.85 4.73 -6.29
C PRO A 82 -8.25 4.37 -5.75
N GLN A 83 -8.75 5.08 -4.74
CA GLN A 83 -10.09 4.96 -4.20
C GLN A 83 -10.76 6.34 -4.11
N GLY A 84 -12.06 6.38 -4.36
CA GLY A 84 -12.83 7.61 -4.15
C GLY A 84 -12.39 8.78 -5.04
N VAL A 85 -12.34 9.97 -4.44
CA VAL A 85 -12.04 11.25 -5.09
C VAL A 85 -10.72 11.83 -4.61
N PHE A 86 -10.29 11.51 -3.38
CA PHE A 86 -9.15 12.13 -2.73
C PHE A 86 -8.13 11.11 -2.22
N ALA A 87 -6.86 11.52 -2.21
CA ALA A 87 -5.79 10.86 -1.47
C ALA A 87 -5.09 11.88 -0.57
N ALA A 88 -4.44 11.43 0.51
CA ALA A 88 -3.52 12.29 1.25
C ALA A 88 -2.16 12.28 0.54
N MET A 89 -1.70 13.44 0.08
CA MET A 89 -0.41 13.55 -0.61
C MET A 89 0.44 14.66 -0.03
N SER A 90 1.70 14.36 0.26
CA SER A 90 2.67 15.38 0.63
C SER A 90 3.00 16.28 -0.58
N ASP A 91 2.99 17.60 -0.39
CA ASP A 91 3.33 18.58 -1.42
C ASP A 91 3.97 19.83 -0.79
N GLN A 92 5.19 20.15 -1.22
CA GLN A 92 6.07 21.08 -0.50
C GLN A 92 6.78 22.01 -1.48
N PRO A 93 6.74 23.35 -1.25
CA PRO A 93 7.47 24.32 -2.04
C PRO A 93 8.90 24.55 -1.52
N GLY A 94 9.26 23.91 -0.40
CA GLY A 94 10.57 24.01 0.24
C GLY A 94 10.72 22.95 1.33
N PRO A 95 11.86 22.91 2.04
CA PRO A 95 12.16 21.84 2.99
C PRO A 95 11.11 21.69 4.08
N GLY A 96 10.80 20.44 4.42
CA GLY A 96 9.80 20.13 5.42
C GLY A 96 9.96 18.73 5.99
N ALA A 97 9.35 18.56 7.15
CA ALA A 97 9.09 17.26 7.75
C ALA A 97 7.64 17.26 8.25
N HIS A 98 6.88 16.27 7.80
CA HIS A 98 5.43 16.21 7.96
C HIS A 98 5.00 14.80 8.36
N ALA A 99 3.93 14.70 9.14
CA ALA A 99 3.29 13.43 9.41
C ALA A 99 1.77 13.57 9.53
N LEU A 100 1.07 12.52 9.11
CA LEU A 100 -0.30 12.24 9.52
C LEU A 100 -0.30 10.99 10.40
N TYR A 101 -1.08 10.98 11.47
CA TYR A 101 -1.26 9.75 12.24
C TYR A 101 -2.66 9.58 12.83
N GLN A 102 -2.99 8.32 13.11
CA GLN A 102 -4.16 7.92 13.87
C GLN A 102 -3.76 6.85 14.88
N ASP A 103 -4.30 6.95 16.10
CA ASP A 103 -4.13 5.94 17.13
C ASP A 103 -5.28 4.94 17.02
N ILE A 104 -4.97 3.66 16.81
CA ILE A 104 -5.91 2.61 16.47
C ILE A 104 -5.85 1.53 17.54
N ALA A 105 -6.97 1.29 18.21
CA ALA A 105 -7.11 0.21 19.18
C ALA A 105 -7.38 -1.11 18.45
N ILE A 106 -6.45 -2.07 18.54
CA ILE A 106 -6.64 -3.40 17.97
C ILE A 106 -7.38 -4.26 19.02
N PRO A 107 -8.58 -4.78 18.71
CA PRO A 107 -9.34 -5.58 19.68
C PRO A 107 -8.57 -6.80 20.16
N SER A 108 -8.69 -7.14 21.45
CA SER A 108 -8.10 -8.36 21.99
C SER A 108 -8.79 -9.60 21.44
N GLY A 109 -8.04 -10.69 21.27
CA GLY A 109 -8.57 -11.97 20.82
C GLY A 109 -9.03 -12.06 19.36
N LYS A 110 -8.79 -11.00 18.57
CA LYS A 110 -9.09 -10.97 17.13
C LYS A 110 -7.82 -10.97 16.30
N SER A 111 -7.97 -11.44 15.06
CA SER A 111 -6.99 -11.15 14.02
C SER A 111 -7.19 -9.73 13.48
N ALA A 112 -6.15 -9.12 12.91
CA ALA A 112 -6.24 -7.81 12.30
C ALA A 112 -5.28 -7.66 11.12
N THR A 113 -5.78 -7.11 10.01
CA THR A 113 -5.02 -6.90 8.78
C THR A 113 -5.02 -5.42 8.41
N LEU A 114 -3.82 -4.82 8.33
CA LEU A 114 -3.60 -3.50 7.75
C LEU A 114 -3.44 -3.61 6.24
N SER A 115 -4.17 -2.81 5.48
CA SER A 115 -3.99 -2.59 4.04
C SER A 115 -3.84 -1.10 3.75
N VAL A 116 -2.98 -0.75 2.81
CA VAL A 116 -2.75 0.65 2.39
C VAL A 116 -2.24 0.70 0.95
N GLN A 117 -2.59 1.75 0.22
CA GLN A 117 -1.99 2.05 -1.09
C GLN A 117 -1.04 3.24 -0.98
N VAL A 118 0.16 3.07 -1.56
CA VAL A 118 1.24 4.06 -1.49
C VAL A 118 1.71 4.46 -2.87
N TYR A 119 1.83 5.75 -3.10
CA TYR A 119 2.44 6.34 -4.28
C TYR A 119 3.65 7.19 -3.90
N LEU A 120 4.67 7.16 -4.74
CA LEU A 120 5.87 7.95 -4.55
C LEU A 120 6.39 8.50 -5.86
N GLN A 121 6.61 9.82 -5.88
CA GLN A 121 7.33 10.50 -6.93
C GLN A 121 8.28 11.52 -6.31
N ASN A 122 9.53 11.50 -6.72
CA ASN A 122 10.58 12.34 -6.16
C ASN A 122 11.12 13.25 -7.24
N ALA A 123 11.19 14.56 -6.98
CA ALA A 123 11.72 15.52 -7.93
C ALA A 123 13.26 15.59 -7.93
N ALA A 124 13.93 15.12 -6.86
CA ALA A 124 15.39 15.14 -6.72
C ALA A 124 16.05 13.78 -7.00
N ALA A 125 17.35 13.76 -7.31
CA ALA A 125 18.14 12.52 -7.28
C ALA A 125 18.45 12.12 -5.81
N PRO A 126 17.98 10.95 -5.32
CA PRO A 126 18.15 10.56 -3.92
C PRO A 126 19.60 10.13 -3.63
N SER A 127 20.12 10.46 -2.44
CA SER A 127 21.42 9.91 -1.97
C SER A 127 21.55 9.80 -0.44
N ALA A 128 20.56 10.22 0.36
CA ALA A 128 20.64 10.09 1.81
C ALA A 128 19.27 10.02 2.49
N ALA A 129 19.17 9.04 3.38
CA ALA A 129 18.06 8.79 4.29
C ALA A 129 18.64 8.57 5.70
N PRO A 130 19.09 9.63 6.37
CA PRO A 130 19.63 9.51 7.72
C PRO A 130 18.57 8.99 8.68
N ALA A 131 18.97 8.43 9.83
CA ALA A 131 18.06 7.96 10.86
C ALA A 131 17.42 9.12 11.65
N THR A 132 16.76 10.05 10.95
CA THR A 132 15.99 11.18 11.49
C THR A 132 14.97 11.68 10.46
N LEU A 133 13.84 12.20 10.95
CA LEU A 133 12.90 13.01 10.15
C LEU A 133 13.21 14.51 10.22
N ASP A 134 14.34 14.92 10.79
CA ASP A 134 14.73 16.34 10.84
C ASP A 134 15.13 16.85 9.44
N PHE A 135 14.37 17.80 8.90
CA PHE A 135 14.65 18.39 7.60
C PHE A 135 15.93 19.26 7.58
N LEU A 136 16.44 19.67 8.75
CA LEU A 136 17.71 20.41 8.87
C LEU A 136 18.93 19.50 8.70
N THR A 137 18.75 18.18 8.78
CA THR A 137 19.81 17.23 8.45
C THR A 137 19.87 17.08 6.93
N VAL A 138 20.91 17.61 6.27
CA VAL A 138 21.00 17.62 4.80
C VAL A 138 22.09 16.65 4.29
N PRO A 139 21.82 15.77 3.31
CA PRO A 139 20.54 15.56 2.64
C PRO A 139 19.59 14.65 3.44
N ASN A 140 18.30 14.91 3.33
CA ASN A 140 17.25 14.05 3.88
C ASN A 140 16.04 14.03 2.93
N GLN A 141 15.75 12.86 2.38
CA GLN A 141 14.67 12.63 1.44
C GLN A 141 14.07 11.24 1.71
N GLN A 142 12.97 11.19 2.46
CA GLN A 142 12.41 9.92 2.95
C GLN A 142 10.88 9.97 3.03
N ALA A 143 10.26 8.82 2.79
CA ALA A 143 8.84 8.60 3.04
C ALA A 143 8.64 7.25 3.72
N ARG A 144 7.73 7.19 4.68
CA ARG A 144 7.51 5.99 5.49
C ARG A 144 6.10 5.86 6.02
N ILE A 145 5.68 4.61 6.20
CA ILE A 145 4.49 4.23 6.97
C ILE A 145 4.95 3.31 8.09
N ASP A 146 4.54 3.63 9.31
CA ASP A 146 5.00 2.93 10.51
C ASP A 146 3.85 2.55 11.42
N ILE A 147 4.01 1.41 12.09
CA ILE A 147 3.30 1.09 13.32
C ILE A 147 4.18 1.56 14.47
N MET A 148 3.68 2.51 15.26
CA MET A 148 4.42 3.20 16.30
C MET A 148 3.80 2.92 17.67
N ASP A 149 4.60 3.05 18.73
CA ASP A 149 4.08 3.24 20.09
C ASP A 149 3.38 4.61 20.16
N PRO A 150 2.10 4.71 20.55
CA PRO A 150 1.41 5.99 20.68
C PRO A 150 2.07 6.98 21.64
N ALA A 151 2.87 6.49 22.60
CA ALA A 151 3.62 7.31 23.55
C ALA A 151 4.92 7.88 22.94
N ALA A 152 5.38 7.36 21.80
CA ALA A 152 6.58 7.85 21.15
C ALA A 152 6.35 9.21 20.46
N PRO A 153 7.40 10.05 20.36
CA PRO A 153 7.35 11.27 19.54
C PRO A 153 6.97 10.96 18.09
N TRP A 154 6.17 11.84 17.48
CA TRP A 154 5.69 11.65 16.11
C TRP A 154 6.82 11.55 15.08
N ASN A 155 7.99 12.12 15.37
CA ASN A 155 9.16 12.14 14.49
C ASN A 155 10.21 11.07 14.85
N ASP A 156 9.92 10.16 15.80
CA ASP A 156 10.86 9.10 16.16
C ASP A 156 11.02 8.08 15.03
N VAL A 157 12.25 7.70 14.74
CA VAL A 157 12.59 6.68 13.73
C VAL A 157 13.37 5.52 14.32
N GLY A 158 13.56 5.51 15.65
CA GLY A 158 14.21 4.48 16.42
C GLY A 158 13.23 3.62 17.21
N ALA A 159 13.40 3.56 18.53
CA ALA A 159 12.76 2.57 19.39
C ALA A 159 11.22 2.70 19.49
N GLY A 160 10.64 3.86 19.20
CA GLY A 160 9.20 4.06 19.13
C GLY A 160 8.54 3.44 17.89
N VAL A 161 9.32 3.03 16.88
CA VAL A 161 8.83 2.30 15.71
C VAL A 161 8.71 0.81 16.04
N LEU A 162 7.49 0.30 16.15
CA LEU A 162 7.21 -1.11 16.43
C LEU A 162 7.37 -1.98 15.18
N ALA A 163 6.95 -1.45 14.02
CA ALA A 163 7.19 -2.09 12.73
C ALA A 163 7.14 -1.08 11.58
N ASN A 164 7.94 -1.33 10.55
CA ASN A 164 7.92 -0.58 9.30
C ASN A 164 6.92 -1.23 8.33
N VAL A 165 5.87 -0.52 7.96
CA VAL A 165 4.90 -0.96 6.95
C VAL A 165 5.43 -0.66 5.56
N PHE A 166 5.95 0.56 5.40
CA PHE A 166 6.57 1.06 4.18
C PHE A 166 7.77 1.93 4.53
N GLN A 167 8.88 1.77 3.81
CA GLN A 167 10.03 2.66 3.90
C GLN A 167 10.62 2.88 2.53
N TRP A 168 10.72 4.15 2.14
CA TRP A 168 11.48 4.59 1.00
C TRP A 168 12.60 5.52 1.48
N SER A 169 13.82 5.04 1.32
CA SER A 169 15.07 5.69 1.74
C SER A 169 15.93 6.12 0.54
N GLY A 170 15.33 6.14 -0.66
CA GLY A 170 15.97 6.45 -1.94
C GLY A 170 15.84 5.32 -2.97
N GLY A 171 16.04 5.65 -4.26
CA GLY A 171 15.92 4.72 -5.38
C GLY A 171 14.87 5.15 -6.41
N ALA A 172 14.60 4.27 -7.38
CA ALA A 172 13.61 4.52 -8.43
C ALA A 172 12.18 4.61 -7.85
N THR A 173 11.37 5.51 -8.40
CA THR A 173 9.97 5.74 -8.03
C THR A 173 9.03 4.86 -8.87
N SER A 174 7.87 4.49 -8.33
CA SER A 174 6.85 3.75 -9.08
C SER A 174 6.02 4.70 -9.95
N GLY A 175 5.43 4.18 -11.03
CA GLY A 175 4.54 4.96 -11.91
C GLY A 175 3.10 5.13 -11.37
N GLY A 176 2.76 4.47 -10.27
CA GLY A 176 1.41 4.45 -9.69
C GLY A 176 1.39 3.92 -8.25
N TYR A 177 0.19 3.85 -7.69
CA TYR A 177 -0.04 3.35 -6.33
C TYR A 177 0.28 1.86 -6.21
N GLN A 178 0.91 1.48 -5.10
CA GLN A 178 1.30 0.12 -4.76
C GLN A 178 0.52 -0.33 -3.52
N SER A 179 -0.10 -1.51 -3.58
CA SER A 179 -0.80 -2.09 -2.44
C SER A 179 0.16 -2.77 -1.47
N ILE A 180 0.06 -2.43 -0.20
CA ILE A 180 0.80 -3.03 0.90
C ILE A 180 -0.19 -3.62 1.88
N GLN A 181 0.09 -4.84 2.32
CA GLN A 181 -0.69 -5.53 3.35
C GLN A 181 0.23 -6.05 4.46
N ARG A 182 -0.23 -5.95 5.71
CA ARG A 182 0.47 -6.44 6.90
C ARG A 182 -0.51 -7.06 7.88
N ASP A 183 -0.13 -8.22 8.40
CA ASP A 183 -0.78 -8.77 9.59
C ASP A 183 -0.33 -7.95 10.81
N VAL A 184 -1.31 -7.42 11.54
CA VAL A 184 -1.12 -6.63 12.77
C VAL A 184 -1.76 -7.31 13.99
N THR A 185 -2.11 -8.60 13.86
CA THR A 185 -2.67 -9.43 14.94
C THR A 185 -1.78 -9.47 16.18
N ALA A 186 -0.46 -9.35 16.01
CA ALA A 186 0.49 -9.29 17.14
C ALA A 186 0.25 -8.11 18.10
N TYR A 187 -0.53 -7.11 17.67
CA TYR A 187 -0.90 -5.95 18.49
C TYR A 187 -2.30 -6.06 19.11
N ALA A 188 -2.98 -7.20 18.99
CA ALA A 188 -4.30 -7.43 19.59
C ALA A 188 -4.31 -7.10 21.10
N GLY A 189 -5.30 -6.31 21.54
CA GLY A 189 -5.42 -5.81 22.90
C GLY A 189 -4.58 -4.57 23.21
N ARG A 190 -3.93 -3.96 22.20
CA ARG A 190 -3.11 -2.75 22.35
C ARG A 190 -3.62 -1.66 21.41
N THR A 191 -3.33 -0.41 21.77
CA THR A 191 -3.41 0.73 20.84
C THR A 191 -2.07 0.89 20.16
N ILE A 192 -2.09 0.97 18.83
CA ILE A 192 -0.94 1.34 18.00
C ILE A 192 -1.16 2.73 17.41
N ARG A 193 -0.08 3.40 16.98
CA ARG A 193 -0.18 4.58 16.12
C ARG A 193 0.21 4.20 14.70
N LEU A 194 -0.69 4.37 13.74
CA LEU A 194 -0.35 4.30 12.32
C LEU A 194 0.13 5.67 11.88
N ARG A 195 1.41 5.79 11.51
CA ARG A 195 2.02 7.04 11.05
C ARG A 195 2.31 6.98 9.56
N LEU A 196 1.95 8.05 8.85
CA LEU A 196 2.42 8.40 7.51
C LEU A 196 3.40 9.55 7.70
N ALA A 197 4.66 9.41 7.32
CA ALA A 197 5.65 10.46 7.51
C ALA A 197 6.50 10.67 6.27
N GLU A 198 6.87 11.93 6.06
CA GLU A 198 7.67 12.37 4.95
C GLU A 198 8.61 13.49 5.40
N VAL A 199 9.80 13.52 4.81
CA VAL A 199 10.80 14.58 5.01
C VAL A 199 11.54 14.86 3.70
N ASP A 200 11.71 16.14 3.41
CA ASP A 200 12.42 16.64 2.24
C ASP A 200 13.30 17.86 2.53
N ASN A 201 14.44 17.94 1.83
CA ASN A 201 15.25 19.16 1.79
C ASN A 201 16.08 19.33 0.51
N ARG A 202 15.79 18.57 -0.54
CA ARG A 202 16.47 18.71 -1.84
C ARG A 202 15.54 19.28 -2.90
N GLN A 203 14.38 18.66 -3.09
CA GLN A 203 13.24 19.13 -3.89
C GLN A 203 11.96 18.41 -3.37
N SER A 204 10.80 18.72 -3.95
CA SER A 204 9.53 18.11 -3.56
C SER A 204 9.54 16.59 -3.66
N LEU A 205 9.04 15.94 -2.62
CA LEU A 205 8.76 14.52 -2.54
C LEU A 205 7.27 14.33 -2.39
N PHE A 206 6.65 13.74 -3.42
CA PHE A 206 5.21 13.47 -3.48
C PHE A 206 4.95 12.07 -2.95
N PHE A 207 4.59 11.99 -1.67
CA PHE A 207 4.22 10.77 -0.99
C PHE A 207 2.70 10.74 -0.84
N GLY A 208 2.05 9.97 -1.72
CA GLY A 208 0.62 9.75 -1.75
C GLY A 208 0.24 8.51 -0.95
N VAL A 209 -0.81 8.60 -0.15
CA VAL A 209 -1.39 7.50 0.61
C VAL A 209 -2.90 7.53 0.47
N ASP A 210 -3.47 6.36 0.21
CA ASP A 210 -4.92 6.18 0.09
C ASP A 210 -5.32 4.74 0.48
N ALA A 211 -6.63 4.49 0.60
CA ALA A 211 -7.22 3.20 0.93
C ALA A 211 -6.60 2.54 2.17
N VAL A 212 -6.33 3.35 3.21
CA VAL A 212 -5.86 2.89 4.50
C VAL A 212 -7.00 2.15 5.20
N SER A 213 -6.75 0.92 5.62
CA SER A 213 -7.77 0.08 6.26
C SER A 213 -7.11 -0.82 7.28
N VAL A 214 -7.73 -0.96 8.46
CA VAL A 214 -7.38 -2.00 9.42
C VAL A 214 -8.65 -2.77 9.73
N ILE A 215 -8.79 -3.95 9.13
CA ILE A 215 -9.93 -4.83 9.39
C ILE A 215 -9.55 -5.77 10.53
N SER A 216 -10.29 -5.68 11.63
CA SER A 216 -10.30 -6.75 12.65
C SER A 216 -11.27 -7.85 12.24
N SER A 217 -10.90 -9.10 12.48
CA SER A 217 -11.66 -10.26 12.00
C SER A 217 -11.76 -11.34 13.08
N ASP A 218 -12.94 -11.92 13.18
CA ASP A 218 -13.29 -13.09 13.99
C ASP A 218 -12.99 -14.41 13.26
N VAL A 219 -12.79 -14.38 11.94
CA VAL A 219 -12.38 -15.58 11.20
C VAL A 219 -10.90 -15.87 11.36
N THR A 220 -10.55 -17.14 11.25
CA THR A 220 -9.15 -17.58 11.28
C THR A 220 -8.54 -17.53 9.88
N PRO A 221 -7.21 -17.36 9.75
CA PRO A 221 -6.57 -17.38 8.46
C PRO A 221 -6.67 -18.77 7.82
N PRO A 222 -6.74 -18.88 6.48
CA PRO A 222 -6.63 -20.16 5.79
C PRO A 222 -5.35 -20.92 6.21
N ALA A 223 -5.52 -22.14 6.69
CA ALA A 223 -4.42 -22.99 7.14
C ALA A 223 -3.93 -23.93 6.02
N SER A 224 -2.73 -24.49 6.18
CA SER A 224 -2.21 -25.56 5.30
C SER A 224 -2.29 -25.25 3.81
N VAL A 225 -1.99 -24.01 3.41
CA VAL A 225 -1.99 -23.60 2.01
C VAL A 225 -0.94 -24.40 1.25
N GLY A 226 -1.38 -25.13 0.23
CA GLY A 226 -0.53 -25.78 -0.76
C GLY A 226 -0.40 -24.90 -2.00
N ALA A 227 0.74 -25.00 -2.69
CA ALA A 227 0.98 -24.30 -3.94
C ALA A 227 1.55 -25.26 -4.99
N ASP A 228 0.89 -25.36 -6.15
CA ASP A 228 1.38 -26.12 -7.30
C ASP A 228 1.57 -25.18 -8.50
N ARG A 229 2.81 -25.04 -8.97
CA ARG A 229 3.13 -24.14 -10.09
C ARG A 229 3.21 -24.91 -11.40
N GLN A 230 2.45 -24.44 -12.39
CA GLN A 230 2.47 -24.93 -13.76
C GLN A 230 2.68 -23.76 -14.74
N GLY A 231 3.89 -23.65 -15.29
CA GLY A 231 4.27 -22.57 -16.19
C GLY A 231 4.17 -21.19 -15.53
N ASN A 232 3.28 -20.34 -16.08
CA ASN A 232 3.03 -18.97 -15.64
C ASN A 232 1.89 -18.85 -14.61
N THR A 233 1.39 -19.98 -14.09
CA THR A 233 0.27 -20.05 -13.16
C THR A 233 0.66 -20.86 -11.93
N VAL A 234 0.20 -20.43 -10.75
CA VAL A 234 0.23 -21.23 -9.53
C VAL A 234 -1.20 -21.47 -9.03
N THR A 235 -1.49 -22.72 -8.68
CA THR A 235 -2.76 -23.13 -8.08
C THR A 235 -2.57 -23.27 -6.58
N LEU A 236 -3.32 -22.48 -5.80
CA LEU A 236 -3.31 -22.52 -4.35
C LEU A 236 -4.48 -23.35 -3.82
N THR A 237 -4.18 -24.35 -3.01
CA THR A 237 -5.15 -25.26 -2.38
C THR A 237 -5.17 -25.03 -0.87
N PHE A 238 -6.37 -24.99 -0.29
CA PHE A 238 -6.56 -24.79 1.14
C PHE A 238 -7.92 -25.36 1.59
N PRO A 239 -8.08 -25.73 2.88
CA PRO A 239 -9.36 -26.07 3.45
C PRO A 239 -10.26 -24.82 3.59
N PRO A 240 -11.59 -24.95 3.48
CA PRO A 240 -12.51 -23.86 3.71
C PRO A 240 -12.39 -23.27 5.13
N VAL A 241 -12.46 -21.94 5.24
CA VAL A 241 -12.59 -21.22 6.51
C VAL A 241 -14.07 -21.12 6.87
N ALA A 242 -14.41 -21.45 8.11
CA ALA A 242 -15.79 -21.36 8.59
C ALA A 242 -16.17 -19.90 8.92
N SER A 243 -17.39 -19.51 8.54
CA SER A 243 -18.02 -18.29 9.04
C SER A 243 -18.21 -18.35 10.56
N THR A 244 -18.19 -17.20 11.20
CA THR A 244 -18.55 -17.04 12.62
C THR A 244 -19.97 -16.49 12.74
N PRO A 245 -20.57 -16.43 13.94
CA PRO A 245 -21.88 -15.79 14.13
C PRO A 245 -21.91 -14.30 13.74
N THR A 246 -20.74 -13.65 13.66
CA THR A 246 -20.58 -12.21 13.48
C THR A 246 -19.97 -11.83 12.14
N GLU A 247 -19.44 -12.81 11.39
CA GLU A 247 -18.68 -12.58 10.17
C GLU A 247 -18.89 -13.73 9.18
N THR A 248 -19.46 -13.40 8.01
CA THR A 248 -19.72 -14.38 6.95
C THR A 248 -18.57 -14.41 5.97
N VAL A 249 -17.97 -15.58 5.72
CA VAL A 249 -17.02 -15.77 4.62
C VAL A 249 -17.79 -15.79 3.29
N THR A 250 -17.42 -14.91 2.38
CA THR A 250 -18.06 -14.72 1.06
C THR A 250 -17.18 -15.17 -0.11
N GLY A 251 -15.87 -15.34 0.15
CA GLY A 251 -14.92 -15.85 -0.83
C GLY A 251 -13.50 -15.80 -0.28
N TYR A 252 -12.54 -15.75 -1.20
CA TYR A 252 -11.12 -15.80 -0.90
C TYR A 252 -10.34 -14.94 -1.89
N GLN A 253 -9.23 -14.37 -1.43
CA GLN A 253 -8.27 -13.64 -2.25
C GLN A 253 -6.90 -14.30 -2.08
N ALA A 254 -6.30 -14.70 -3.19
CA ALA A 254 -4.91 -15.08 -3.28
C ALA A 254 -4.07 -13.88 -3.74
N GLN A 255 -2.88 -13.75 -3.16
CA GLN A 255 -1.87 -12.80 -3.62
C GLN A 255 -0.51 -13.47 -3.66
N CYS A 256 0.31 -13.13 -4.66
CA CYS A 256 1.65 -13.63 -4.87
C CYS A 256 2.59 -12.45 -5.13
N VAL A 257 3.51 -12.24 -4.18
CA VAL A 257 4.50 -11.15 -4.21
C VAL A 257 5.81 -11.67 -4.82
N PRO A 258 6.35 -11.05 -5.88
CA PRO A 258 7.62 -11.46 -6.47
C PRO A 258 8.81 -11.20 -5.54
N ALA A 259 9.73 -12.17 -5.47
CA ALA A 259 11.01 -12.01 -4.79
C ALA A 259 11.88 -11.02 -5.58
N GLY A 260 12.44 -10.02 -4.89
CA GLY A 260 13.22 -8.94 -5.52
C GLY A 260 12.41 -7.69 -5.90
N GLY A 261 11.11 -7.67 -5.59
CA GLY A 261 10.23 -6.53 -5.86
C GLY A 261 9.48 -6.64 -7.19
N GLY A 262 8.52 -5.73 -7.39
CA GLY A 262 7.59 -5.74 -8.53
C GLY A 262 6.13 -5.80 -8.09
N ASP A 263 5.24 -5.86 -9.07
CA ASP A 263 3.79 -5.83 -8.81
C ASP A 263 3.30 -7.16 -8.23
N THR A 264 2.52 -7.05 -7.15
CA THR A 264 1.82 -8.19 -6.55
C THR A 264 0.74 -8.69 -7.49
N ILE A 265 0.72 -10.00 -7.75
CA ILE A 265 -0.29 -10.63 -8.58
C ILE A 265 -1.40 -11.15 -7.67
N THR A 266 -2.66 -10.83 -7.99
CA THR A 266 -3.82 -11.25 -7.19
C THR A 266 -4.82 -12.05 -8.00
N ALA A 267 -5.57 -12.93 -7.32
CA ALA A 267 -6.71 -13.64 -7.88
C ALA A 267 -7.77 -13.85 -6.80
N THR A 268 -9.04 -13.97 -7.20
CA THR A 268 -10.15 -14.21 -6.27
C THR A 268 -10.94 -15.45 -6.68
N GLY A 269 -11.60 -16.06 -5.70
CA GLY A 269 -12.49 -17.19 -5.92
C GLY A 269 -13.43 -17.37 -4.72
N THR A 270 -14.59 -17.98 -4.93
CA THR A 270 -15.54 -18.28 -3.84
C THR A 270 -15.15 -19.52 -3.04
N GLN A 271 -14.22 -20.33 -3.55
CA GLN A 271 -13.77 -21.59 -2.96
C GLN A 271 -12.35 -21.95 -3.41
N SER A 272 -11.75 -22.92 -2.72
CA SER A 272 -10.51 -23.58 -3.10
C SER A 272 -10.74 -24.57 -4.26
N PRO A 273 -9.79 -24.72 -5.21
CA PRO A 273 -8.53 -23.98 -5.32
C PRO A 273 -8.67 -22.61 -6.01
N ILE A 274 -7.68 -21.73 -5.83
CA ILE A 274 -7.54 -20.47 -6.58
C ILE A 274 -6.32 -20.54 -7.50
N ALA A 275 -6.51 -20.22 -8.78
CA ALA A 275 -5.41 -20.09 -9.74
C ALA A 275 -4.95 -18.63 -9.88
N VAL A 276 -3.68 -18.37 -9.60
CA VAL A 276 -3.02 -17.07 -9.79
C VAL A 276 -2.18 -17.16 -11.06
N SER A 277 -2.52 -16.39 -12.10
CA SER A 277 -1.84 -16.41 -13.40
C SER A 277 -0.99 -15.15 -13.62
N GLY A 278 -0.01 -15.23 -14.51
CA GLY A 278 0.86 -14.08 -14.86
C GLY A 278 2.22 -14.06 -14.16
N LEU A 279 2.61 -15.15 -13.49
CA LEU A 279 3.88 -15.22 -12.77
C LEU A 279 5.06 -15.26 -13.73
N VAL A 280 6.04 -14.38 -13.59
CA VAL A 280 7.19 -14.28 -14.49
C VAL A 280 8.12 -15.51 -14.38
N PRO A 281 8.62 -16.08 -15.50
CA PRO A 281 9.63 -17.15 -15.48
C PRO A 281 10.93 -16.71 -14.79
N GLY A 282 11.55 -17.61 -14.02
CA GLY A 282 12.78 -17.32 -13.26
C GLY A 282 12.58 -16.55 -11.96
N VAL A 283 11.40 -15.96 -11.72
CA VAL A 283 11.08 -15.21 -10.50
C VAL A 283 10.40 -16.12 -9.48
N ALA A 284 10.96 -16.19 -8.27
CA ALA A 284 10.31 -16.83 -7.14
C ALA A 284 9.23 -15.91 -6.54
N TYR A 285 8.18 -16.48 -5.99
CA TYR A 285 7.07 -15.73 -5.39
C TYR A 285 6.80 -16.20 -3.97
N THR A 286 6.31 -15.29 -3.14
CA THR A 286 5.72 -15.59 -1.83
C THR A 286 4.22 -15.38 -1.94
N CYS A 287 3.44 -16.44 -1.78
CA CYS A 287 1.98 -16.39 -1.91
C CYS A 287 1.27 -16.57 -0.56
N THR A 288 0.13 -15.89 -0.41
CA THR A 288 -0.77 -16.02 0.74
C THR A 288 -2.22 -16.06 0.27
N VAL A 289 -3.10 -16.69 1.04
CA VAL A 289 -4.55 -16.66 0.83
C VAL A 289 -5.23 -16.04 2.05
N ALA A 290 -6.17 -15.12 1.83
CA ALA A 290 -7.04 -14.58 2.88
C ALA A 290 -8.50 -14.91 2.56
N ALA A 291 -9.32 -15.13 3.59
CA ALA A 291 -10.77 -15.17 3.43
C ALA A 291 -11.29 -13.75 3.19
N GLN A 292 -12.21 -13.60 2.24
CA GLN A 292 -13.02 -12.39 2.09
C GLN A 292 -14.30 -12.57 2.89
N THR A 293 -14.68 -11.56 3.67
CA THR A 293 -15.81 -11.64 4.56
C THR A 293 -16.74 -10.45 4.41
N SER A 294 -17.88 -10.50 5.11
CA SER A 294 -18.84 -9.40 5.18
C SER A 294 -18.28 -8.09 5.76
N VAL A 295 -17.10 -8.10 6.40
CA VAL A 295 -16.47 -6.91 6.98
C VAL A 295 -15.24 -6.44 6.23
N GLY A 296 -14.69 -7.25 5.34
CA GLY A 296 -13.47 -6.94 4.59
C GLY A 296 -12.59 -8.17 4.38
N SER A 297 -11.30 -7.93 4.13
CA SER A 297 -10.33 -9.02 4.02
C SER A 297 -9.94 -9.50 5.42
N GLY A 298 -10.06 -10.80 5.66
CA GLY A 298 -9.60 -11.44 6.89
C GLY A 298 -8.06 -11.54 6.96
N PRO A 299 -7.53 -12.26 7.95
CA PRO A 299 -6.09 -12.49 8.06
C PRO A 299 -5.57 -13.36 6.92
N GLY A 300 -4.39 -13.01 6.41
CA GLY A 300 -3.68 -13.83 5.44
C GLY A 300 -3.14 -15.12 6.06
N SER A 301 -3.09 -16.19 5.27
CA SER A 301 -2.41 -17.42 5.64
C SER A 301 -0.93 -17.19 5.94
N PRO A 302 -0.27 -18.12 6.66
CA PRO A 302 1.19 -18.22 6.60
C PRO A 302 1.68 -18.23 5.13
N PRO A 303 2.79 -17.54 4.81
CA PRO A 303 3.28 -17.45 3.45
C PRO A 303 3.81 -18.78 2.93
N VAL A 304 3.53 -19.08 1.66
CA VAL A 304 4.05 -20.23 0.93
C VAL A 304 5.00 -19.74 -0.15
N THR A 305 6.20 -20.32 -0.21
CA THR A 305 7.17 -19.99 -1.26
C THR A 305 6.90 -20.81 -2.51
N VAL A 306 6.80 -20.13 -3.66
CA VAL A 306 6.63 -20.71 -4.98
C VAL A 306 7.93 -20.48 -5.75
N PRO A 307 8.72 -21.54 -6.02
CA PRO A 307 9.98 -21.40 -6.76
C PRO A 307 9.76 -20.84 -8.17
N GLY A 308 10.77 -20.13 -8.68
CA GLY A 308 10.78 -19.69 -10.07
C GLY A 308 10.85 -20.89 -11.02
N SER A 309 10.11 -20.83 -12.12
CA SER A 309 10.25 -21.81 -13.19
C SER A 309 11.51 -21.54 -14.01
N PRO A 310 12.11 -22.54 -14.68
CA PRO A 310 13.21 -22.30 -15.61
C PRO A 310 12.82 -21.23 -16.64
N ALA A 311 13.69 -20.24 -16.84
CA ALA A 311 13.54 -19.32 -17.95
C ALA A 311 13.70 -20.13 -19.25
N ALA A 312 12.77 -20.00 -20.19
CA ALA A 312 12.93 -20.62 -21.49
C ALA A 312 14.23 -20.11 -22.10
N ALA A 313 15.18 -21.02 -22.38
CA ALA A 313 16.41 -20.65 -23.07
C ALA A 313 16.03 -19.97 -24.39
N ALA A 314 16.59 -18.79 -24.67
CA ALA A 314 16.43 -18.14 -25.95
C ALA A 314 16.85 -19.14 -27.03
N ALA A 315 15.93 -19.51 -27.93
CA ALA A 315 16.25 -20.41 -29.02
C ALA A 315 17.44 -19.80 -29.80
N PRO A 316 18.49 -20.59 -30.10
CA PRO A 316 19.59 -20.08 -30.92
C PRO A 316 19.02 -19.58 -32.23
N ILE A 317 19.26 -18.31 -32.54
CA ILE A 317 18.87 -17.71 -33.83
C ILE A 317 19.55 -18.56 -34.91
N PRO A 318 18.81 -19.26 -35.79
CA PRO A 318 19.43 -20.10 -36.81
C PRO A 318 20.27 -19.20 -37.72
N ALA A 319 21.50 -19.59 -38.03
CA ALA A 319 22.47 -18.77 -38.76
C ALA A 319 21.95 -18.24 -40.13
N TRP A 320 20.95 -18.90 -40.71
CA TRP A 320 20.29 -18.49 -41.96
C TRP A 320 19.47 -17.19 -41.82
N SER A 321 19.13 -16.78 -40.59
CA SER A 321 18.44 -15.52 -40.27
C SER A 321 19.32 -14.28 -40.52
N LEU A 322 20.65 -14.46 -40.57
CA LEU A 322 21.62 -13.39 -40.78
C LEU A 322 21.97 -13.17 -42.27
N LEU A 323 21.54 -14.05 -43.18
CA LEU A 323 21.78 -13.86 -44.62
C LEU A 323 20.74 -12.95 -45.30
N SER A 324 19.57 -12.72 -44.68
CA SER A 324 18.50 -11.92 -45.27
C SER A 324 18.74 -10.41 -45.22
N THR A 325 19.64 -9.93 -44.37
CA THR A 325 20.01 -8.50 -44.29
C THR A 325 21.09 -8.10 -45.29
N LEU A 326 21.78 -9.06 -45.94
CA LEU A 326 22.83 -8.78 -46.94
C LEU A 326 22.32 -8.77 -48.39
N LEU A 327 21.15 -9.35 -48.70
CA LEU A 327 20.55 -9.27 -50.05
C LEU A 327 19.68 -8.01 -50.28
N ALA A 328 19.25 -7.32 -49.23
CA ALA A 328 18.39 -6.13 -49.36
C ALA A 328 19.15 -4.87 -49.83
N SER A 329 20.50 -4.86 -49.80
CA SER A 329 21.31 -3.70 -50.21
C SER A 329 21.59 -3.61 -51.71
N PHE A 330 21.29 -4.63 -52.52
CA PHE A 330 21.59 -4.59 -53.97
C PHE A 330 20.42 -4.14 -54.87
N LEU A 331 19.19 -4.01 -54.35
CA LEU A 331 18.02 -3.64 -55.16
C LEU A 331 17.69 -2.14 -55.18
N VAL A 332 18.41 -1.29 -54.41
CA VAL A 332 18.11 0.15 -54.29
C VAL A 332 18.94 1.05 -55.22
N LEU A 333 19.98 0.55 -55.91
CA LEU A 333 20.81 1.38 -56.81
C LEU A 333 20.43 1.37 -58.30
N GLY A 334 19.44 0.59 -58.74
CA GLY A 334 19.15 0.39 -60.17
C GLY A 334 18.08 1.31 -60.80
N GLY A 335 17.44 2.19 -60.04
CA GLY A 335 16.13 2.76 -60.41
C GLY A 335 16.08 4.17 -61.01
N VAL A 336 17.18 4.93 -61.10
CA VAL A 336 17.11 6.34 -61.52
C VAL A 336 18.10 6.62 -62.64
N GLY A 337 17.61 6.69 -63.89
CA GLY A 337 18.33 7.40 -64.95
C GLY A 337 18.09 6.91 -66.38
N LEU A 338 16.89 7.05 -66.94
CA LEU A 338 16.71 7.12 -68.40
C LEU A 338 15.40 7.84 -68.76
N GLY A 339 15.51 9.12 -69.10
CA GLY A 339 14.42 9.95 -69.65
C GLY A 339 14.99 11.12 -70.44
N ALA A 340 15.35 10.86 -71.70
CA ALA A 340 15.97 11.80 -72.62
C ALA A 340 15.01 12.90 -73.13
N ARG A 341 15.55 14.09 -73.49
CA ARG A 341 15.53 14.63 -74.88
C ARG A 341 16.19 16.02 -75.05
N ARG A 342 17.32 16.01 -75.77
CA ARG A 342 17.75 16.85 -76.92
C ARG A 342 17.28 18.32 -77.04
N ARG A 343 18.24 19.25 -77.13
CA ARG A 343 18.68 20.02 -78.34
C ARG A 343 19.70 21.09 -77.89
N ALA A 344 20.98 20.96 -78.26
CA ALA A 344 21.64 21.53 -79.45
C ALA A 344 22.25 22.93 -79.24
N VAL A 345 23.57 22.93 -78.97
CA VAL A 345 24.65 23.77 -79.54
C VAL A 345 24.31 25.20 -79.99
N ARG A 346 24.95 26.21 -79.36
CA ARG A 346 25.90 27.10 -80.07
C ARG A 346 26.78 27.93 -79.14
N VAL A 347 28.06 27.90 -79.51
CA VAL A 347 29.25 28.60 -79.03
C VAL A 347 29.15 30.11 -79.26
N LEU A 348 29.67 30.95 -78.34
CA LEU A 348 30.70 31.98 -78.62
C LEU A 348 31.11 32.79 -77.37
N ARG A 349 32.44 32.75 -77.13
CA ARG A 349 33.36 33.79 -76.59
C ARG A 349 32.70 35.08 -76.06
N ARG A 350 33.11 35.62 -74.91
CA ARG A 350 34.47 35.90 -74.45
C ARG A 350 34.43 36.17 -72.94
#